data_AF-A0A7D5SGQ4-F1
#
_entry.id   AF-A0A7D5SGQ4-F1
#
_cell.length_a   1.000
_cell.length_b   1.000
_cell.length_c   1.000
_cell.angle_alpha   90.00
_cell.angle_beta   90.00
_cell.angle_gamma   90.00
#
_symmetry.space_group_name_H-M   'P 1'
#
loop_
_entity.id
_entity.type
_entity.pdbx_description
1 polymer ?
#
loop_
_entity_poly.entity_id
_entity_poly.type
_entity_poly.pdbx_seq_one_letter_code
_entity_poly.pdbx_strand_id
1 'polypeptide(L)'
;MSLPDTVCGVLLVEEAYSFLGEAIAPYVKEGRVGKYIYCTSAVQNSNFIDMTFKPEQCDGSVKDTMIISVPVHWVKFMATGRKSLPLGFSSAS
;
A
#
# COMPACT_ATOMS: atom_id res chain seq x y z
N MET A 1 9.26 -17.92 -9.80
CA MET A 1 8.29 -18.32 -8.76
C MET A 1 7.32 -17.16 -8.58
N SER A 2 6.02 -17.35 -8.85
CA SER A 2 5.03 -16.30 -8.59
C SER A 2 4.95 -16.06 -7.08
N LEU A 3 5.20 -14.84 -6.63
CA LEU A 3 4.88 -14.47 -5.25
C LEU A 3 3.42 -14.87 -4.98
N PRO A 4 3.11 -15.53 -3.85
CA PRO A 4 1.71 -15.80 -3.49
C PRO A 4 0.90 -14.52 -3.64
N ASP A 5 -0.37 -14.62 -4.04
CA ASP A 5 -1.27 -13.47 -4.17
C ASP A 5 -1.49 -12.82 -2.80
N THR A 6 -0.52 -12.02 -2.37
CA THR A 6 -0.54 -11.22 -1.16
C THR A 6 -1.02 -9.83 -1.50
N VAL A 7 -1.74 -9.24 -0.56
CA VAL A 7 -2.11 -7.83 -0.60
C VAL A 7 -1.61 -7.21 0.68
N CYS A 8 -0.99 -6.04 0.56
CA CYS A 8 -0.57 -5.22 1.67
C CYS A 8 -1.27 -3.86 1.61
N GLY A 9 -1.66 -3.35 2.78
CA GLY A 9 -2.32 -2.07 2.96
C GLY A 9 -1.49 -1.26 3.92
N VAL A 10 -0.96 -0.13 3.44
CA VAL A 10 -0.15 0.81 4.21
C VAL A 10 -0.99 2.04 4.50
N LEU A 11 -1.26 2.29 5.78
CA LEU A 11 -1.94 3.49 6.28
C LEU A 11 -0.88 4.48 6.74
N LEU A 12 -0.97 5.72 6.26
CA LEU A 12 -0.09 6.79 6.68
C LEU A 12 -0.72 7.61 7.82
N VAL A 13 0.10 8.41 8.50
CA VAL A 13 -0.39 9.47 9.40
C VAL A 13 -1.04 10.60 8.59
N GLU A 14 -1.94 11.36 9.21
CA GLU A 14 -2.70 12.42 8.51
C GLU A 14 -1.78 13.49 7.92
N GLU A 15 -0.71 13.82 8.63
CA GLU A 15 0.31 14.78 8.20
C GLU A 15 0.97 14.35 6.89
N ALA A 16 1.14 13.04 6.67
CA ALA A 16 1.75 12.52 5.45
C ALA A 16 0.82 12.70 4.24
N TYR A 17 -0.49 12.53 4.41
CA TYR A 17 -1.45 12.81 3.33
C TYR A 17 -1.49 14.30 2.99
N SER A 18 -1.40 15.17 4.01
CA SER A 18 -1.32 16.61 3.79
C SER A 18 -0.01 17.03 3.11
N PHE A 19 1.11 16.41 3.47
CA PHE A 19 2.44 16.78 2.97
C PHE A 19 2.73 16.22 1.58
N LEU A 20 2.40 14.94 1.35
CA LEU A 20 2.64 14.25 0.08
C LEU A 20 1.56 14.57 -0.96
N GLY A 21 0.33 14.84 -0.51
CA GLY A 21 -0.76 15.32 -1.35
C GLY A 21 -0.95 14.52 -2.65
N GLU A 22 -0.88 15.24 -3.77
CA GLU A 22 -1.11 14.69 -5.10
C GLU A 22 -0.09 13.61 -5.52
N ALA A 23 1.10 13.59 -4.93
CA ALA A 23 2.14 12.61 -5.29
C ALA A 23 1.73 11.17 -4.95
N ILE A 24 0.96 10.98 -3.88
CA ILE A 24 0.47 9.66 -3.47
C ILE A 24 -0.98 9.40 -3.88
N ALA A 25 -1.72 10.43 -4.30
CA ALA A 25 -3.13 10.34 -4.62
C ALA A 25 -3.48 9.18 -5.60
N PRO A 26 -2.70 8.89 -6.66
CA PRO A 26 -2.98 7.78 -7.56
C PRO A 26 -2.94 6.39 -6.90
N TYR A 27 -2.23 6.26 -5.78
CA TYR A 27 -2.00 4.98 -5.09
C TYR A 27 -2.90 4.79 -3.87
N VAL A 28 -3.56 5.85 -3.43
CA VAL A 28 -4.47 5.83 -2.28
C VAL A 28 -5.82 5.28 -2.71
N LYS A 29 -6.35 4.32 -1.93
CA LYS A 29 -7.71 3.83 -2.06
C LYS A 29 -8.42 3.94 -0.72
N GLU A 30 -9.71 4.23 -0.76
CA GLU A 30 -10.56 4.24 0.43
C GLU A 30 -10.90 2.80 0.82
N GLY A 31 -10.58 2.43 2.06
CA GLY A 31 -10.92 1.16 2.68
C GLY A 31 -11.87 1.33 3.85
N ARG A 32 -12.34 0.22 4.44
CA ARG A 32 -13.35 0.24 5.51
C ARG A 32 -12.93 1.01 6.78
N VAL A 33 -11.63 1.10 7.03
CA VAL A 33 -11.08 1.71 8.24
C VAL A 33 -10.21 2.95 7.91
N GLY A 34 -10.31 3.46 6.68
CA GLY A 34 -9.62 4.66 6.21
C GLY A 34 -8.88 4.49 4.89
N LYS A 35 -8.05 5.47 4.55
CA LYS A 35 -7.26 5.53 3.31
C LYS A 35 -6.03 4.63 3.39
N TYR A 36 -5.82 3.80 2.38
CA TYR A 36 -4.68 2.90 2.30
C TYR A 36 -3.96 3.04 0.97
N ILE A 37 -2.64 2.85 0.99
CA ILE A 37 -1.88 2.51 -0.21
C ILE A 37 -1.89 0.97 -0.33
N TYR A 38 -2.58 0.47 -1.35
CA TYR A 38 -2.69 -0.97 -1.61
C TYR A 38 -1.60 -1.44 -2.57
N CYS A 39 -0.74 -2.34 -2.10
CA CYS A 39 0.39 -2.89 -2.86
C CYS A 39 0.44 -4.43 -2.75
N THR A 40 1.30 -5.07 -3.54
CA THR A 40 1.49 -6.53 -3.50
C THR A 40 2.29 -6.96 -2.27
N SER A 41 3.31 -6.18 -1.90
CA SER A 41 4.11 -6.37 -0.70
C SER A 41 4.67 -5.04 -0.20
N ALA A 42 4.88 -4.94 1.10
CA ALA A 42 5.59 -3.82 1.70
C ALA A 42 6.65 -4.36 2.67
N VAL A 43 7.86 -3.80 2.59
CA VAL A 43 9.01 -4.21 3.40
C VAL A 43 9.68 -2.97 3.97
N GLN A 44 10.05 -3.01 5.25
CA GLN A 44 10.87 -1.96 5.81
C GLN A 44 12.32 -2.08 5.32
N ASN A 45 12.84 -1.00 4.76
CA ASN A 45 14.21 -0.85 4.27
C ASN A 45 14.84 0.39 4.92
N SER A 46 15.59 0.18 6.00
CA SER A 46 16.10 1.25 6.87
C SER A 46 15.01 2.25 7.29
N ASN A 47 15.07 3.48 6.77
CA ASN A 47 14.18 4.59 7.12
C ASN A 47 12.95 4.69 6.21
N PHE A 48 12.73 3.71 5.34
CA PHE A 48 11.65 3.69 4.37
C PHE A 48 10.84 2.40 4.47
N ILE A 49 9.57 2.49 4.05
CA ILE A 49 8.74 1.34 3.69
C ILE A 49 8.68 1.31 2.17
N ASP A 50 9.24 0.25 1.58
CA ASP A 50 9.24 -0.02 0.16
C ASP A 50 7.99 -0.83 -0.19
N MET A 51 7.10 -0.23 -0.98
CA MET A 51 5.85 -0.82 -1.45
C MET A 51 6.00 -1.25 -2.90
N THR A 52 5.76 -2.53 -3.15
CA THR A 52 5.91 -3.17 -4.47
C THR A 52 4.56 -3.30 -5.17
N PHE A 53 4.47 -2.81 -6.40
CA PHE A 53 3.27 -2.85 -7.24
C PHE A 53 3.55 -3.66 -8.50
N LYS A 54 2.61 -4.53 -8.86
CA LYS A 54 2.62 -5.21 -10.16
C LYS A 54 2.14 -4.25 -11.26
N PRO A 55 2.55 -4.45 -12.53
CA PRO A 55 2.09 -3.62 -13.65
C PRO A 55 0.58 -3.39 -13.71
N GLU A 56 -0.22 -4.43 -13.43
CA GLU A 56 -1.69 -4.36 -13.43
C GLU A 56 -2.29 -3.51 -12.30
N GLN A 57 -1.47 -3.09 -11.33
CA GLN A 57 -1.87 -2.17 -10.25
C GLN A 57 -1.50 -0.71 -10.57
N CYS A 58 -0.81 -0.49 -11.68
CA CYS A 58 -0.42 0.83 -12.18
C CYS A 58 -1.36 1.26 -13.32
N ASP A 59 -1.21 2.49 -13.78
CA ASP A 59 -1.97 3.09 -14.91
C ASP A 59 -1.53 2.58 -16.30
N GLY A 60 -0.73 1.52 -16.37
CA GLY A 60 -0.15 1.00 -17.61
C GLY A 60 1.11 1.74 -18.09
N SER A 61 1.57 2.79 -17.38
CA SER A 61 2.84 3.46 -17.69
C SER A 61 4.07 2.60 -17.37
N VAL A 62 3.92 1.65 -16.44
CA VAL A 62 5.00 0.77 -16.00
C VAL A 62 4.82 -0.62 -16.61
N LYS A 63 5.86 -1.10 -17.31
CA LYS A 63 5.88 -2.42 -17.97
C LYS A 63 6.36 -3.56 -17.06
N ASP A 64 6.88 -3.22 -15.88
CA ASP A 64 7.39 -4.15 -14.87
C ASP A 64 6.99 -3.66 -13.47
N THR A 65 7.56 -4.28 -12.44
CA THR A 65 7.33 -3.99 -11.03
C THR A 65 7.75 -2.56 -10.69
N MET A 66 6.86 -1.82 -10.05
CA MET A 66 7.14 -0.49 -9.53
C MET A 66 7.35 -0.53 -8.02
N ILE A 67 8.30 0.24 -7.51
CA ILE A 67 8.55 0.39 -6.08
C ILE A 67 8.30 1.85 -5.69
N ILE A 68 7.47 2.06 -4.67
CA ILE A 68 7.27 3.37 -4.04
C ILE A 68 7.78 3.29 -2.61
N SER A 69 8.67 4.20 -2.24
CA SER A 69 9.24 4.27 -0.90
C SER A 69 8.67 5.47 -0.15
N VAL A 70 8.15 5.23 1.05
CA VAL A 70 7.72 6.30 1.98
C VAL A 70 8.56 6.24 3.26
N PRO A 71 8.97 7.37 3.84
CA PRO A 71 9.60 7.40 5.15
C PRO A 71 8.80 6.63 6.20
N VAL A 72 9.48 5.78 6.97
CA VAL A 72 8.84 4.88 7.95
C VAL A 72 8.07 5.64 9.04
N HIS A 73 8.53 6.83 9.41
CA HIS A 73 7.88 7.67 10.42
C HIS A 73 6.54 8.25 9.96
N TRP A 74 6.21 8.16 8.68
CA TRP A 74 4.90 8.52 8.14
C TRP A 74 3.93 7.34 8.11
N VAL A 75 4.38 6.11 8.35
CA VAL A 75 3.52 4.93 8.35
C VAL A 75 2.91 4.75 9.73
N LYS A 76 1.57 4.82 9.78
CA LYS A 76 0.78 4.65 11.00
C LYS A 76 0.48 3.19 11.29
N PHE A 77 0.21 2.41 10.24
CA PHE A 77 -0.19 1.01 10.36
C PHE A 77 0.02 0.27 9.03
N MET A 78 0.35 -1.02 9.11
CA MET A 78 0.52 -1.88 7.93
C MET A 78 -0.15 -3.24 8.17
N ALA A 79 -0.96 -3.68 7.21
CA ALA A 79 -1.61 -4.99 7.23
C ALA A 79 -1.25 -5.78 5.97
N THR A 80 -0.93 -7.07 6.14
CA THR A 80 -0.62 -7.98 5.04
C THR A 80 -1.50 -9.22 5.15
N GLY A 81 -2.08 -9.63 4.02
CA GLY A 81 -2.96 -10.80 3.95
C GLY A 81 -2.83 -11.50 2.61
N ARG A 82 -3.51 -12.66 2.48
CA ARG A 82 -3.72 -13.30 1.19
C ARG A 82 -4.92 -12.65 0.50
N LYS A 83 -4.91 -12.53 -0.82
CA LYS A 83 -5.92 -11.85 -1.66
C LYS A 83 -7.36 -12.32 -1.44
N SER A 84 -7.56 -13.49 -0.83
CA SER A 84 -8.89 -13.99 -0.40
C SER A 84 -9.49 -13.27 0.82
N LEU A 85 -8.70 -12.45 1.54
CA LEU A 85 -9.15 -11.70 2.71
C LEU A 85 -9.01 -10.19 2.44
N PRO A 86 -10.09 -9.40 2.59
CA PRO A 86 -9.97 -7.95 2.51
C PRO A 86 -9.09 -7.44 3.65
N LEU A 87 -8.22 -6.48 3.34
CA LEU A 87 -7.47 -5.74 4.36
C LEU A 87 -8.40 -4.76 5.06
N GLY A 88 -8.32 -4.73 6.40
CA GLY A 88 -9.34 -4.15 7.26
C GLY A 88 -10.28 -5.26 7.72
N PHE A 89 -10.12 -5.66 8.98
CA PHE A 89 -10.84 -6.77 9.62
C PHE A 89 -12.35 -6.72 9.35
N SER A 90 -12.96 -7.89 9.13
CA SER A 90 -14.37 -8.02 8.81
C SER A 90 -15.26 -7.37 9.87
N SER A 91 -16.36 -6.76 9.43
CA SER A 91 -17.59 -6.93 10.20
C SER A 91 -18.11 -8.32 9.84
N ALA A 92 -18.23 -9.21 10.81
CA ALA A 92 -19.12 -10.34 10.68
C ALA A 92 -20.51 -9.80 10.34
N SER A 93 -21.04 -10.13 9.17
CA SER A 93 -22.46 -10.21 8.80
C SER A 93 -22.55 -10.95 7.48
#